data_AF-A0ABD2MKW8-F1
#
_entry.id   AF-A0ABD2MKW8-F1
#
_cell.length_a   1.000
_cell.length_b   1.000
_cell.length_c   1.000
_cell.angle_alpha   90.00
_cell.angle_beta   90.00
_cell.angle_gamma   90.00
#
_symmetry.space_group_name_H-M   'P 1'
#
loop_
_entity.id
_entity.type
_entity.pdbx_description
1 polymer ?
#
loop_
_entity_poly.entity_id
_entity_poly.type
_entity_poly.pdbx_seq_one_letter_code
_entity_poly.pdbx_strand_id
1 'polypeptide(L)'
;MFQIIPIIGIIGHSYQDIKGKHIGELVYCIYALNFLTMDMLHVSIFLKRGEKFLNLFEGLSDFQRGIPKNYAITVEAVEKTIKLICCGTFLIAMTSVLECYIDDYFCSNKEIDDKHYICGMLAPAWFPIEINFSMSKPIFAIYYSTTYIIYAPIGVTLFFLNYGCVKMIILRIDHLKDYLRQIDFNENADQVGEKFTFCVKYYAEINWYV
;
A
#
# COMPACT_ATOMS: atom_id res chain seq x y z
N MET A 1 2.05 7.81 -22.59
CA MET A 1 0.72 8.46 -22.56
C MET A 1 0.47 9.19 -21.23
N PHE A 2 1.48 9.87 -20.66
CA PHE A 2 1.37 10.56 -19.35
C PHE A 2 1.66 12.07 -19.43
N GLN A 3 1.94 12.61 -20.63
CA GLN A 3 2.33 14.01 -20.82
C GLN A 3 1.20 14.94 -21.32
N ILE A 4 0.01 14.41 -21.61
CA ILE A 4 -1.12 15.21 -22.14
C ILE A 4 -1.91 15.89 -21.00
N ILE A 5 -1.89 15.31 -19.80
CA ILE A 5 -2.68 15.75 -18.65
C ILE A 5 -2.21 17.09 -18.05
N PRO A 6 -0.90 17.38 -17.94
CA PRO A 6 -0.44 18.70 -17.49
C PRO A 6 -0.84 19.82 -18.46
N ILE A 7 -0.95 19.51 -19.75
CA ILE A 7 -1.21 20.48 -20.82
C ILE A 7 -2.65 21.01 -20.74
N ILE A 8 -3.64 20.15 -20.48
CA ILE A 8 -5.04 20.56 -20.31
C ILE A 8 -5.20 21.45 -19.08
N GLY A 9 -4.48 21.13 -18.00
CA GLY A 9 -4.43 21.93 -16.79
C GLY A 9 -3.87 23.34 -16.99
N ILE A 10 -2.76 23.44 -17.73
CA ILE A 10 -2.13 24.72 -18.09
C ILE A 10 -3.07 25.56 -18.98
N ILE A 11 -3.72 24.95 -19.97
CA ILE A 11 -4.66 25.64 -20.85
C ILE A 11 -5.88 26.17 -20.08
N GLY A 12 -6.41 25.39 -19.13
CA GLY A 12 -7.51 25.82 -18.26
C GLY A 12 -7.14 27.00 -17.36
N HIS A 13 -5.92 26.99 -16.81
CA HIS A 13 -5.42 28.07 -15.96
C HIS A 13 -5.19 29.36 -16.74
N SER A 14 -4.64 29.28 -17.96
CA SER A 14 -4.51 30.43 -18.86
C SER A 14 -5.87 31.01 -19.30
N TYR A 15 -6.95 30.22 -19.25
CA TYR A 15 -8.30 30.65 -19.62
C TYR A 15 -9.08 31.26 -18.44
N GLN A 16 -8.80 30.85 -17.20
CA GLN A 16 -9.36 31.45 -15.98
C GLN A 16 -9.00 32.93 -15.85
N ASP A 17 -7.78 33.32 -16.24
CA ASP A 17 -7.34 34.73 -16.25
C ASP A 17 -8.09 35.59 -17.28
N ILE A 18 -8.79 34.97 -18.24
CA ILE A 18 -9.37 35.67 -19.39
C ILE A 18 -10.89 35.89 -19.23
N LYS A 19 -11.69 34.93 -18.71
CA LYS A 19 -13.15 35.09 -18.57
C LYS A 19 -13.82 34.21 -17.49
N GLY A 20 -14.22 34.83 -16.37
CA GLY A 20 -15.44 34.48 -15.62
C GLY A 20 -15.41 33.26 -14.66
N LYS A 21 -16.13 33.41 -13.54
CA LYS A 21 -16.25 32.49 -12.40
C LYS A 21 -16.60 31.02 -12.76
N HIS A 22 -17.39 30.81 -13.83
CA HIS A 22 -17.84 29.48 -14.26
C HIS A 22 -16.78 28.62 -14.94
N ILE A 23 -15.74 29.23 -15.54
CA ILE A 23 -14.65 28.46 -16.16
C ILE A 23 -13.76 27.83 -15.09
N GLY A 24 -13.60 28.50 -13.95
CA GLY A 24 -12.87 27.94 -12.81
C GLY A 24 -13.50 26.65 -12.28
N GLU A 25 -14.82 26.66 -12.07
CA GLU A 25 -15.56 25.47 -11.61
C GLU A 25 -15.38 24.28 -12.56
N LEU A 26 -15.41 24.52 -13.88
CA LEU A 26 -15.19 23.48 -14.89
C LEU A 26 -13.76 22.90 -14.82
N VAL A 27 -12.75 23.76 -14.66
CA VAL A 27 -11.35 23.33 -14.51
C VAL A 27 -11.18 22.47 -13.25
N TYR A 28 -11.78 22.87 -12.13
CA TYR A 28 -11.79 22.07 -10.90
C TYR A 28 -12.46 20.70 -11.09
N CYS A 29 -13.60 20.63 -11.77
CA CYS A 29 -14.27 19.37 -12.07
C CYS A 29 -13.39 18.43 -12.93
N ILE A 30 -12.67 18.98 -13.92
CA ILE A 30 -11.76 18.20 -14.76
C ILE A 30 -10.59 17.65 -13.93
N TYR A 31 -10.00 18.46 -13.04
CA TYR A 31 -8.96 17.98 -12.14
C TYR A 31 -9.47 16.89 -11.21
N ALA A 32 -10.62 17.08 -10.55
CA ALA A 32 -11.22 16.09 -9.67
C ALA A 32 -11.51 14.76 -10.39
N LEU A 33 -12.01 14.81 -11.64
CA LEU A 33 -12.26 13.62 -12.45
C LEU A 33 -10.95 12.91 -12.85
N ASN A 34 -9.90 13.66 -13.19
CA ASN A 34 -8.58 13.09 -13.48
C ASN A 34 -7.97 12.41 -12.25
N PHE A 35 -8.13 12.99 -11.06
CA PHE A 35 -7.68 12.36 -9.82
C PHE A 35 -8.43 11.06 -9.54
N LEU A 36 -9.76 11.07 -9.61
CA LEU A 36 -10.59 9.87 -9.42
C LEU A 36 -10.23 8.75 -10.39
N THR A 37 -9.96 9.08 -11.66
CA THR A 37 -9.58 8.07 -12.66
C THR A 37 -8.18 7.50 -12.42
N MET A 38 -7.22 8.32 -11.98
CA MET A 38 -5.90 7.84 -11.54
C MET A 38 -6.00 6.96 -10.30
N ASP A 39 -6.87 7.30 -9.34
CA ASP A 39 -7.12 6.50 -8.16
C ASP A 39 -7.71 5.13 -8.49
N MET A 40 -8.74 5.11 -9.34
CA MET A 40 -9.33 3.87 -9.83
C MET A 40 -8.31 3.01 -10.59
N LEU A 41 -7.42 3.62 -11.39
CA LEU A 41 -6.38 2.90 -12.10
C LEU A 41 -5.36 2.27 -11.14
N HIS A 42 -4.88 3.02 -10.15
CA HIS A 42 -3.95 2.49 -9.16
C HIS A 42 -4.57 1.37 -8.33
N VAL A 43 -5.82 1.52 -7.88
CA VAL A 43 -6.57 0.46 -7.18
C VAL A 43 -6.74 -0.76 -8.09
N SER A 44 -7.03 -0.57 -9.38
CA SER A 44 -7.17 -1.69 -10.33
C SER A 44 -5.85 -2.43 -10.57
N ILE A 45 -4.73 -1.71 -10.71
CA ILE A 45 -3.39 -2.30 -10.82
C ILE A 45 -3.05 -3.04 -9.52
N PHE A 46 -3.41 -2.46 -8.38
CA PHE A 46 -3.23 -3.05 -7.08
C PHE A 46 -4.00 -4.36 -6.94
N LEU A 47 -5.30 -4.38 -7.24
CA LEU A 47 -6.13 -5.60 -7.12
C LEU A 47 -5.56 -6.73 -7.98
N LYS A 48 -5.14 -6.42 -9.22
CA LYS A 48 -4.50 -7.40 -10.12
C LYS A 48 -3.17 -7.92 -9.59
N ARG A 49 -2.36 -7.08 -8.96
CA ARG A 49 -1.08 -7.52 -8.35
C ARG A 49 -1.31 -8.27 -7.05
N GLY A 50 -2.26 -7.80 -6.24
CA GLY A 50 -2.67 -8.41 -4.98
C GLY A 50 -3.16 -9.85 -5.19
N GLU A 51 -3.95 -10.10 -6.24
CA GLU A 51 -4.39 -11.46 -6.61
C GLU A 51 -3.21 -12.40 -6.84
N LYS A 52 -2.17 -11.97 -7.57
CA LYS A 52 -0.97 -12.80 -7.77
C LYS A 52 -0.28 -13.15 -6.46
N PHE A 53 -0.15 -12.17 -5.56
CA PHE A 53 0.50 -12.42 -4.28
C PHE A 53 -0.38 -13.25 -3.33
N LEU A 54 -1.71 -13.11 -3.39
CA LEU A 54 -2.66 -13.96 -2.68
C LEU A 54 -2.54 -15.41 -3.14
N ASN A 55 -2.55 -15.65 -4.46
CA ASN A 55 -2.37 -16.99 -5.02
C ASN A 55 -1.02 -17.59 -4.62
N LEU A 56 0.05 -16.78 -4.60
CA LEU A 56 1.36 -17.20 -4.10
C LEU A 56 1.29 -17.55 -2.60
N PHE A 57 0.67 -16.72 -1.78
CA PHE A 57 0.52 -16.94 -0.35
C PHE A 57 -0.29 -18.21 -0.06
N GLU A 58 -1.38 -18.44 -0.79
CA GLU A 58 -2.20 -19.65 -0.70
C GLU A 58 -1.39 -20.89 -1.09
N GLY A 59 -0.66 -20.86 -2.21
CA GLY A 59 0.22 -21.95 -2.63
C GLY A 59 1.33 -22.24 -1.61
N LEU A 60 1.90 -21.20 -1.00
CA LEU A 60 2.88 -21.32 0.08
C LEU A 60 2.27 -21.80 1.40
N SER A 61 0.97 -21.61 1.61
CA SER A 61 0.26 -22.05 2.81
C SER A 61 -0.34 -23.46 2.68
N ASP A 62 -0.31 -24.05 1.48
CA ASP A 62 -0.79 -25.43 1.25
C ASP A 62 0.25 -26.47 1.68
N PHE A 63 0.09 -26.98 2.90
CA PHE A 63 0.98 -27.97 3.51
C PHE A 63 0.53 -29.41 3.28
N GLN A 64 0.27 -29.82 2.03
CA GLN A 64 -0.08 -31.20 1.67
C GLN A 64 0.91 -32.26 2.23
N ARG A 65 2.15 -31.86 2.53
CA ARG A 65 3.25 -32.70 3.02
C ARG A 65 3.52 -32.56 4.52
N GLY A 66 2.55 -32.04 5.28
CA GLY A 66 2.61 -31.87 6.72
C GLY A 66 2.85 -30.43 7.15
N ILE A 67 2.29 -30.07 8.31
CA ILE A 67 2.31 -28.70 8.85
C ILE A 67 3.66 -28.47 9.56
N PRO A 68 4.40 -27.40 9.21
CA PRO A 68 5.65 -27.05 9.87
C PRO A 68 5.47 -26.80 11.37
N LYS A 69 6.51 -27.11 12.14
CA LYS A 69 6.60 -26.63 13.52
C LYS A 69 6.55 -25.10 13.51
N ASN A 70 5.84 -24.52 14.47
CA ASN A 70 5.63 -23.07 14.60
C ASN A 70 4.77 -22.41 13.50
N TYR A 71 4.08 -23.17 12.65
CA TYR A 71 3.15 -22.60 11.66
C TYR A 71 2.11 -21.66 12.32
N ALA A 72 1.39 -22.17 13.32
CA ALA A 72 0.36 -21.40 14.03
C ALA A 72 0.92 -20.10 14.66
N ILE A 73 2.08 -20.19 15.32
CA ILE A 73 2.75 -19.04 15.94
C ILE A 73 3.13 -18.00 14.89
N THR A 74 3.62 -18.44 13.74
CA THR A 74 4.04 -17.54 12.65
C THR A 74 2.85 -16.85 12.00
N VAL A 75 1.76 -17.58 11.73
CA VAL A 75 0.50 -17.01 11.21
C VAL A 75 -0.05 -15.97 12.18
N GLU A 76 -0.16 -16.32 13.46
CA GLU A 76 -0.67 -15.41 14.48
C GLU A 76 0.20 -14.14 14.59
N ALA A 77 1.52 -14.29 14.55
CA ALA A 77 2.44 -13.15 14.57
C ALA A 77 2.29 -12.24 13.34
N VAL A 78 2.14 -12.82 12.14
CA VAL A 78 1.91 -12.07 10.90
C VAL A 78 0.57 -11.33 10.97
N GLU A 79 -0.51 -12.00 11.35
CA GLU A 79 -1.84 -11.38 11.50
C GLU A 79 -1.85 -10.25 12.52
N LYS A 80 -1.22 -10.46 13.68
CA LYS A 80 -1.13 -9.45 14.73
C LYS A 80 -0.35 -8.22 14.25
N THR A 81 0.73 -8.44 13.50
CA THR A 81 1.53 -7.36 12.90
C THR A 81 0.72 -6.57 11.88
N ILE A 82 -0.02 -7.25 11.00
CA ILE A 82 -0.92 -6.61 10.03
C ILE A 82 -1.97 -5.77 10.73
N LYS A 83 -2.68 -6.34 11.71
CA LYS A 83 -3.71 -5.63 12.49
C LYS A 83 -3.14 -4.39 13.16
N LEU A 84 -2.00 -4.52 13.84
CA LEU A 84 -1.36 -3.40 14.54
C LEU A 84 -1.01 -2.26 13.59
N ILE A 85 -0.45 -2.59 12.42
CA ILE A 85 0.01 -1.57 11.49
C ILE A 85 -1.15 -0.95 10.73
N CYS A 86 -2.15 -1.72 10.29
CA CYS A 86 -3.37 -1.15 9.71
C CYS A 86 -4.05 -0.18 10.68
N CYS A 87 -4.19 -0.55 11.97
CA CYS A 87 -4.71 0.34 13.00
C CYS A 87 -3.82 1.57 13.20
N GLY A 88 -2.49 1.40 13.22
CA GLY A 88 -1.53 2.49 13.38
C GLY A 88 -1.57 3.48 12.22
N THR A 89 -1.60 3.00 10.97
CA THR A 89 -1.71 3.83 9.78
C THR A 89 -3.02 4.60 9.74
N PHE A 90 -4.13 3.97 10.14
CA PHE A 90 -5.41 4.66 10.28
C PHE A 90 -5.37 5.75 11.36
N LEU A 91 -4.77 5.47 12.52
CA LEU A 91 -4.62 6.45 13.59
C LEU A 91 -3.78 7.65 13.13
N ILE A 92 -2.65 7.39 12.47
CA ILE A 92 -1.78 8.45 11.90
C ILE A 92 -2.57 9.30 10.91
N ALA A 93 -3.35 8.67 10.01
CA ALA A 93 -4.18 9.40 9.06
C ALA A 93 -5.15 10.36 9.77
N MET A 94 -5.83 9.88 10.81
CA MET A 94 -6.77 10.69 11.60
C MET A 94 -6.07 11.83 12.35
N THR A 95 -4.91 11.58 12.95
CA THR A 95 -4.15 12.62 13.65
C THR A 95 -3.61 13.68 12.70
N SER A 96 -3.13 13.29 11.51
CA SER A 96 -2.65 14.24 10.51
C SER A 96 -3.77 15.14 9.97
N VAL A 97 -4.99 14.60 9.80
CA VAL A 97 -6.17 15.40 9.47
C VAL A 97 -6.47 16.41 10.60
N LEU A 98 -6.42 15.98 11.86
CA LEU A 98 -6.65 16.86 13.00
C LEU A 98 -5.58 17.96 13.09
N GLU A 99 -4.30 17.62 12.89
CA GLU A 99 -3.20 18.57 12.84
C GLU A 99 -3.43 19.66 11.78
N CYS A 100 -3.99 19.31 10.61
CA CYS A 100 -4.35 20.29 9.59
C CYS A 100 -5.39 21.29 10.06
N TYR A 101 -6.46 20.81 10.72
CA TYR A 101 -7.49 21.70 11.25
C TYR A 101 -6.95 22.62 12.34
N ILE A 102 -6.05 22.10 13.19
CA ILE A 102 -5.39 22.88 14.24
C ILE A 102 -4.47 23.94 13.63
N ASP A 103 -3.66 23.57 12.64
CA ASP A 103 -2.76 24.48 11.91
C ASP A 103 -3.55 25.60 11.21
N ASP A 104 -4.63 25.27 10.51
CA ASP A 104 -5.50 26.26 9.85
C ASP A 104 -6.13 27.23 10.87
N TYR A 105 -6.57 26.73 12.04
CA TYR A 105 -7.09 27.56 13.12
C TYR A 105 -6.03 28.52 13.69
N PHE A 106 -4.80 28.05 13.92
CA PHE A 106 -3.73 28.90 14.45
C PHE A 106 -3.25 29.94 13.44
N CYS A 107 -3.13 29.57 12.17
CA CYS A 107 -2.79 30.50 11.11
C CYS A 107 -3.88 31.55 10.85
N SER A 108 -5.14 31.20 11.03
CA SER A 108 -6.23 32.17 10.89
C SER A 108 -6.25 33.20 12.03
N ASN A 109 -5.66 32.86 13.19
CA ASN A 109 -5.67 33.69 14.39
C ASN A 109 -4.34 34.42 14.68
N LYS A 110 -3.25 34.01 14.04
CA LYS A 110 -1.97 34.72 14.08
C LYS A 110 -1.77 35.37 12.71
N GLU A 111 -1.44 36.66 12.66
CA GLU A 111 -0.94 37.31 11.44
C GLU A 111 0.44 36.73 11.07
N ILE A 112 0.47 35.46 10.65
CA ILE A 112 1.65 34.82 10.09
C ILE A 112 1.72 35.31 8.65
N ASP A 113 2.41 36.45 8.47
CA ASP A 113 2.58 37.17 7.20
C ASP A 113 3.60 36.47 6.28
N ASP A 114 3.61 35.14 6.27
CA ASP A 114 4.50 34.35 5.45
C ASP A 114 3.75 33.93 4.17
N LYS A 115 3.84 34.78 3.13
CA LYS A 115 3.15 34.63 1.84
C LYS A 115 3.42 33.30 1.10
N HIS A 116 4.30 32.46 1.64
CA HIS A 116 4.71 31.19 1.06
C HIS A 116 4.22 29.96 1.83
N TYR A 117 3.65 30.12 3.02
CA TYR A 117 3.13 29.00 3.81
C TYR A 117 1.60 28.88 3.67
N ILE A 118 1.14 27.78 3.07
CA ILE A 118 -0.29 27.50 2.96
C ILE A 118 -0.70 26.63 4.17
N CYS A 119 -1.36 27.25 5.13
CA CYS A 119 -1.81 26.57 6.33
C CYS A 119 -2.94 25.57 6.07
N GLY A 120 -3.03 24.57 6.93
CA GLY A 120 -4.12 23.59 6.91
C GLY A 120 -3.95 22.48 5.86
N MET A 121 -2.72 22.22 5.43
CA MET A 121 -2.40 21.15 4.49
C MET A 121 -1.75 19.94 5.17
N LEU A 122 -2.15 18.74 4.76
CA LEU A 122 -1.61 17.45 5.25
C LEU A 122 -0.11 17.28 4.96
N ALA A 123 0.36 17.88 3.87
CA ALA A 123 1.76 17.88 3.49
C ALA A 123 2.08 19.17 2.72
N PRO A 124 3.32 19.70 2.84
CA PRO A 124 3.76 20.79 1.99
C PRO A 124 3.81 20.30 0.55
N ALA A 125 2.97 20.88 -0.30
CA ALA A 125 2.88 20.51 -1.70
C ALA A 125 2.85 21.75 -2.57
N TRP A 126 3.60 21.69 -3.66
CA TRP A 126 3.56 22.72 -4.68
C TRP A 126 2.38 22.45 -5.61
N PHE A 127 1.51 23.44 -5.75
CA PHE A 127 0.39 23.39 -6.68
C PHE A 127 0.48 24.53 -7.68
N PRO A 128 0.11 24.27 -8.96
CA PRO A 128 0.12 25.30 -9.99
C PRO A 128 -1.04 26.31 -9.83
N ILE A 129 -1.92 26.12 -8.85
CA ILE A 129 -3.09 26.95 -8.56
C ILE A 129 -2.90 27.57 -7.18
N GLU A 130 -3.21 28.86 -7.01
CA GLU A 130 -3.28 29.50 -5.70
C GLU A 130 -4.41 28.86 -4.87
N ILE A 131 -4.05 28.16 -3.79
CA ILE A 131 -5.03 27.44 -2.94
C ILE A 131 -5.75 28.38 -1.95
N ASN A 132 -5.49 29.69 -2.02
CA ASN A 132 -6.07 30.69 -1.14
C ASN A 132 -7.58 30.96 -1.38
N PHE A 133 -8.23 30.27 -2.31
CA PHE A 133 -9.68 30.36 -2.48
C PHE A 133 -10.43 29.54 -1.41
N SER A 134 -11.50 30.12 -0.86
CA SER A 134 -12.34 29.53 0.21
C SER A 134 -12.84 28.11 -0.08
N MET A 135 -13.03 27.73 -1.35
CA MET A 135 -13.54 26.43 -1.78
C MET A 135 -12.43 25.41 -2.15
N SER A 136 -11.21 25.85 -2.48
CA SER A 136 -10.13 24.95 -2.90
C SER A 136 -9.51 24.20 -1.73
N LYS A 137 -9.28 24.87 -0.60
CA LYS A 137 -8.72 24.25 0.62
C LYS A 137 -9.48 22.98 1.07
N PRO A 138 -10.81 23.00 1.29
CA PRO A 138 -11.53 21.82 1.74
C PRO A 138 -11.53 20.69 0.70
N ILE A 139 -11.53 21.00 -0.60
CA ILE A 139 -11.44 19.98 -1.66
C ILE A 139 -10.07 19.29 -1.62
N PHE A 140 -8.98 20.04 -1.48
CA PHE A 140 -7.64 19.48 -1.34
C PHE A 140 -7.49 18.69 -0.03
N ALA A 141 -8.06 19.15 1.07
CA ALA A 141 -8.08 18.42 2.33
C ALA A 141 -8.82 17.08 2.19
N ILE A 142 -9.98 17.06 1.53
CA ILE A 142 -10.71 15.82 1.20
C ILE A 142 -9.85 14.94 0.32
N TYR A 143 -9.25 15.46 -0.75
CA TYR A 143 -8.39 14.69 -1.65
C TYR A 143 -7.22 14.04 -0.92
N TYR A 144 -6.46 14.79 -0.12
CA TYR A 144 -5.35 14.25 0.66
C TYR A 144 -5.83 13.21 1.67
N SER A 145 -6.93 13.48 2.36
CA SER A 145 -7.52 12.55 3.33
C SER A 145 -7.93 11.25 2.65
N THR A 146 -8.66 11.33 1.52
CA THR A 146 -9.07 10.17 0.73
C THR A 146 -7.87 9.40 0.18
N THR A 147 -6.87 10.11 -0.33
CA THR A 147 -5.61 9.51 -0.79
C THR A 147 -4.94 8.75 0.35
N TYR A 148 -4.79 9.35 1.51
CA TYR A 148 -4.11 8.72 2.65
C TYR A 148 -4.91 7.55 3.23
N ILE A 149 -6.23 7.70 3.35
CA ILE A 149 -7.14 6.66 3.86
C ILE A 149 -7.24 5.47 2.90
N ILE A 150 -7.15 5.69 1.58
CA ILE A 150 -7.25 4.61 0.59
C ILE A 150 -5.87 4.01 0.31
N TYR A 151 -4.88 4.81 -0.05
CA TYR A 151 -3.60 4.31 -0.54
C TYR A 151 -2.67 3.80 0.56
N ALA A 152 -2.67 4.44 1.74
CA ALA A 152 -1.76 4.00 2.79
C ALA A 152 -2.10 2.58 3.28
N PRO A 153 -3.37 2.23 3.57
CA PRO A 153 -3.74 0.86 3.91
C PRO A 153 -3.43 -0.13 2.80
N ILE A 154 -3.73 0.22 1.55
CA ILE A 154 -3.43 -0.58 0.36
C ILE A 154 -1.93 -0.90 0.28
N GLY A 155 -1.07 0.12 0.32
CA GLY A 155 0.39 -0.05 0.26
C GLY A 155 0.92 -0.90 1.42
N VAL A 156 0.42 -0.64 2.63
CA VAL A 156 0.73 -1.44 3.83
C VAL A 156 0.32 -2.90 3.63
N THR A 157 -0.91 -3.17 3.19
CA THR A 157 -1.40 -4.55 2.96
C THR A 157 -0.49 -5.31 2.00
N LEU A 158 -0.09 -4.72 0.86
CA LEU A 158 0.83 -5.39 -0.07
C LEU A 158 2.19 -5.67 0.55
N PHE A 159 2.76 -4.71 1.28
CA PHE A 159 4.04 -4.91 1.94
C PHE A 159 3.98 -6.07 2.93
N PHE A 160 2.90 -6.15 3.72
CA PHE A 160 2.73 -7.24 4.67
C PHE A 160 2.39 -8.57 4.04
N LEU A 161 1.69 -8.58 2.91
CA LEU A 161 1.41 -9.81 2.19
C LEU A 161 2.70 -10.40 1.60
N ASN A 162 3.59 -9.54 1.07
CA ASN A 162 4.95 -9.93 0.71
C ASN A 162 5.74 -10.49 1.90
N TYR A 163 5.71 -9.79 3.03
CA TYR A 163 6.35 -10.26 4.26
C TYR A 163 5.80 -11.62 4.72
N GLY A 164 4.47 -11.82 4.61
CA GLY A 164 3.81 -13.10 4.87
C GLY A 164 4.32 -14.22 3.98
N CYS A 165 4.42 -13.98 2.67
CA CYS A 165 5.01 -14.94 1.72
C CYS A 165 6.44 -15.32 2.12
N VAL A 166 7.29 -14.33 2.44
CA VAL A 166 8.67 -14.58 2.89
C VAL A 166 8.69 -15.44 4.16
N LYS A 167 7.82 -15.17 5.14
CA LYS A 167 7.70 -15.99 6.36
C LYS A 167 7.26 -17.41 6.07
N MET A 168 6.35 -17.63 5.12
CA MET A 168 5.94 -18.97 4.70
C MET A 168 7.05 -19.73 3.99
N ILE A 169 7.84 -19.06 3.15
CA ILE A 169 9.03 -19.66 2.51
C ILE A 169 10.04 -20.09 3.58
N ILE A 170 10.33 -19.23 4.56
CA ILE A 170 11.23 -19.56 5.67
C ILE A 170 10.73 -20.79 6.44
N LEU A 171 9.43 -20.84 6.77
CA LEU A 171 8.84 -22.00 7.44
C LEU A 171 8.98 -23.29 6.62
N ARG A 172 8.77 -23.24 5.32
CA ARG A 172 8.95 -24.42 4.43
C ARG A 172 10.40 -24.87 4.39
N ILE A 173 11.35 -23.93 4.31
CA ILE A 173 12.78 -24.23 4.35
C ILE A 173 13.15 -24.88 5.69
N ASP A 174 12.66 -24.35 6.80
CA ASP A 174 12.95 -24.92 8.12
C ASP A 174 12.29 -26.29 8.31
N HIS A 175 11.09 -26.50 7.77
CA HIS A 175 10.44 -27.80 7.72
C HIS A 175 11.26 -28.83 6.92
N LEU A 176 11.80 -28.42 5.76
CA LEU A 176 12.69 -29.24 4.95
C LEU A 176 13.97 -29.61 5.71
N LYS A 177 14.58 -28.65 6.42
CA LYS A 177 15.76 -28.91 7.27
C LYS A 177 15.44 -29.94 8.35
N ASP A 178 14.27 -29.84 8.96
CA ASP A 178 13.81 -30.79 9.97
C ASP A 178 13.64 -32.21 9.41
N TYR A 179 13.15 -32.35 8.17
CA TYR A 179 13.10 -33.64 7.48
C TYR A 179 14.50 -34.18 7.16
N LEU A 180 15.40 -33.34 6.66
CA LEU A 180 16.78 -33.75 6.36
C LEU A 180 17.52 -34.25 7.61
N ARG A 181 17.26 -33.64 8.78
CA ARG A 181 17.82 -34.08 10.07
C ARG A 181 17.28 -35.42 10.56
N GLN A 182 16.11 -35.85 10.08
CA GLN A 182 15.51 -37.14 10.42
C GLN A 182 15.97 -38.29 9.51
N ILE A 183 16.85 -38.00 8.54
CA ILE A 183 17.49 -39.03 7.73
C ILE A 183 18.63 -39.64 8.55
N ASP A 184 18.44 -40.87 9.01
CA ASP A 184 19.50 -41.66 9.63
C ASP A 184 20.14 -42.55 8.57
N PHE A 185 21.42 -42.32 8.29
CA PHE A 185 22.17 -43.09 7.29
C PHE A 185 22.45 -44.54 7.71
N ASN A 186 22.11 -44.92 8.95
CA ASN A 186 22.18 -46.29 9.42
C ASN A 186 20.88 -47.09 9.15
N GLU A 187 19.82 -46.43 8.67
CA GLU A 187 18.59 -47.09 8.21
C GLU A 187 18.80 -47.87 6.90
N ASN A 188 17.81 -48.66 6.49
CA ASN A 188 17.83 -49.35 5.20
C ASN A 188 17.97 -48.34 4.05
N ALA A 189 18.80 -48.65 3.05
CA ALA A 189 19.06 -47.81 1.89
C ALA A 189 17.78 -47.36 1.17
N ASP A 190 16.77 -48.23 1.11
CA ASP A 190 15.47 -47.90 0.51
C ASP A 190 14.74 -46.78 1.28
N GLN A 191 14.75 -46.83 2.62
CA GLN A 191 14.11 -45.82 3.47
C GLN A 191 14.84 -44.48 3.39
N VAL A 192 16.17 -44.51 3.36
CA VAL A 192 16.99 -43.31 3.16
C VAL A 192 16.71 -42.70 1.78
N GLY A 193 16.62 -43.52 0.74
CA GLY A 193 16.31 -43.11 -0.63
C GLY A 193 14.94 -42.45 -0.75
N GLU A 194 13.92 -43.01 -0.09
CA GLU A 194 12.57 -42.43 -0.05
C GLU A 194 12.54 -41.07 0.65
N LYS A 195 13.12 -40.97 1.85
CA LYS A 195 13.19 -39.71 2.62
C LYS A 195 13.95 -38.63 1.85
N PHE A 196 15.06 -38.99 1.19
CA PHE A 196 15.84 -38.06 0.37
C PHE A 196 15.05 -37.61 -0.87
N THR A 197 14.39 -38.53 -1.57
CA THR A 197 13.55 -38.21 -2.74
C THR A 197 12.41 -37.26 -2.37
N PHE A 198 11.78 -37.47 -1.20
CA PHE A 198 10.79 -36.55 -0.66
C PHE A 198 11.38 -35.14 -0.45
N CYS A 199 12.55 -35.04 0.17
CA CYS A 199 13.23 -33.76 0.39
C CYS A 199 13.53 -33.02 -0.93
N VAL A 200 14.01 -33.74 -1.95
CA VAL A 200 14.27 -33.17 -3.29
C VAL A 200 12.99 -32.65 -3.94
N LYS A 201 11.91 -33.44 -3.91
CA LYS A 201 10.60 -33.02 -4.45
C LYS A 201 10.05 -31.81 -3.70
N TYR A 202 10.24 -31.75 -2.38
CA TYR A 202 9.75 -30.63 -1.56
C TYR A 202 10.55 -29.36 -1.80
N TYR A 203 11.87 -29.48 -1.98
CA TYR A 203 12.71 -28.35 -2.38
C TYR A 203 12.35 -27.82 -3.77
N ALA A 204 12.09 -28.69 -4.74
CA ALA A 204 11.66 -28.29 -6.08
C ALA A 204 10.35 -27.49 -6.06
N GLU A 205 9.40 -27.88 -5.20
CA GLU A 205 8.16 -27.13 -4.98
C GLU A 205 8.39 -25.75 -4.38
N ILE A 206 9.32 -25.62 -3.43
CA ILE A 206 9.68 -24.31 -2.85
C ILE A 206 10.30 -23.41 -3.92
N ASN A 207 11.25 -23.94 -4.71
CA ASN A 207 11.93 -23.20 -5.77
C ASN A 207 11.01 -22.76 -6.91
N TRP A 208 9.86 -23.41 -7.12
CA TRP A 208 8.87 -22.95 -8.09
C TRP A 208 8.28 -21.57 -7.73
N TYR A 209 8.30 -21.21 -6.44
CA TYR A 209 7.72 -19.98 -5.92
C TYR A 209 8.73 -18.84 -5.71
N VAL A 210 10.04 -19.09 -5.90
CA VAL A 210 11.16 -18.14 -5.70
C VAL A 210 11.69 -17.69 -7.04
#